data_AF-A0A034V2A1-F1
#
_entry.id   AF-A0A034V2A1-F1
#
_cell.length_a   1.000
_cell.length_b   1.000
_cell.length_c   1.000
_cell.angle_alpha   90.00
_cell.angle_beta   90.00
_cell.angle_gamma   90.00
#
_symmetry.space_group_name_H-M   'P 1'
#
loop_
_entity.id
_entity.type
_entity.pdbx_description
1 polymer ?
#
loop_
_entity_poly.entity_id
_entity_poly.type
_entity_poly.pdbx_seq_one_letter_code
_entity_poly.pdbx_strand_id
1 'polypeptide(L)'
;PQTRNISGVRLDCLAAPYCDFTYRLGIMNKNKDARELRYTSCRLALLSVLRSWTGTIEFCNPSKPSGLKAIVDTLYLNQMEVRKAILDLLYELLNVPQPPWTDDYTIALQTVDPSDFQDAWLLSNGFVAMEGRFILPSLA
;
A
#
# COMPACT_ATOMS: atom_id res chain seq x y z
N PRO A 1 18.00 -18.62 11.34
CA PRO A 1 19.05 -17.77 11.98
C PRO A 1 20.38 -17.81 11.23
N GLN A 2 20.88 -19.00 10.86
CA GLN A 2 22.13 -19.15 10.10
C GLN A 2 22.10 -18.38 8.76
N THR A 3 21.06 -18.57 7.94
CA THR A 3 20.90 -17.88 6.65
C THR A 3 20.68 -16.37 6.77
N ARG A 4 20.08 -15.90 7.88
CA ARG A 4 19.83 -14.46 8.13
C ARG A 4 21.12 -13.68 8.33
N ASN A 5 22.08 -14.27 9.05
CA ASN A 5 23.38 -13.63 9.30
C ASN A 5 24.25 -13.60 8.03
N ILE A 6 24.12 -14.63 7.18
CA ILE A 6 24.83 -14.71 5.89
C ILE A 6 24.26 -13.72 4.89
N SER A 7 22.93 -13.57 4.85
CA SER A 7 22.27 -12.77 3.82
C SER A 7 22.41 -11.26 4.04
N GLY A 8 22.57 -10.80 5.28
CA GLY A 8 22.83 -9.39 5.60
C GLY A 8 21.78 -8.42 5.04
N VAL A 9 20.57 -8.91 4.76
CA VAL A 9 19.57 -8.17 3.98
C VAL A 9 19.07 -6.96 4.76
N ARG A 10 19.21 -5.79 4.14
CA ARG A 10 18.73 -4.50 4.62
C ARG A 10 17.46 -4.15 3.86
N LEU A 11 16.30 -4.32 4.49
CA LEU A 11 15.00 -4.06 3.86
C LEU A 11 14.58 -2.60 3.94
N ASP A 12 15.25 -1.79 4.76
CA ASP A 12 14.99 -0.37 4.95
C ASP A 12 15.17 0.45 3.66
N CYS A 13 16.01 -0.01 2.73
CA CYS A 13 16.19 0.63 1.43
C CYS A 13 14.91 0.65 0.58
N LEU A 14 13.95 -0.24 0.84
CA LEU A 14 12.67 -0.27 0.13
C LEU A 14 11.79 0.95 0.47
N ALA A 15 12.02 1.59 1.61
CA ALA A 15 11.34 2.83 2.00
C ALA A 15 11.93 4.07 1.31
N ALA A 16 13.11 3.97 0.69
CA ALA A 16 13.85 5.12 0.18
C ALA A 16 13.07 5.99 -0.83
N PRO A 17 12.30 5.43 -1.80
CA PRO A 17 11.52 6.27 -2.73
C PRO A 17 10.43 7.10 -2.04
N TYR A 18 9.96 6.67 -0.87
CA TYR A 18 9.00 7.42 -0.08
C TYR A 18 9.70 8.45 0.81
N CYS A 19 10.90 8.15 1.33
CA CYS A 19 11.59 8.98 2.32
C CYS A 19 12.59 10.00 1.71
N ASP A 20 13.04 9.80 0.48
CA ASP A 20 13.99 10.69 -0.21
C ASP A 20 13.35 11.33 -1.46
N PHE A 21 13.05 12.62 -1.38
CA PHE A 21 12.43 13.39 -2.46
C PHE A 21 13.33 13.57 -3.69
N THR A 22 14.63 13.37 -3.51
CA THR A 22 15.64 13.43 -4.57
C THR A 22 16.15 12.05 -4.96
N TYR A 23 15.42 10.98 -4.61
CA TYR A 23 15.89 9.63 -4.80
C TYR A 23 16.22 9.32 -6.26
N ARG A 24 17.51 9.05 -6.49
CA ARG A 24 18.11 8.82 -7.81
C ARG A 24 18.75 7.44 -7.85
N LEU A 25 18.09 6.51 -8.54
CA LEU A 25 18.65 5.20 -8.82
C LEU A 25 19.48 5.22 -10.12
N GLY A 26 20.76 5.61 -10.01
CA GLY A 26 21.74 5.50 -11.09
C GLY A 26 21.35 6.16 -12.43
N ILE A 27 21.70 5.49 -13.54
CA ILE A 27 21.68 6.01 -14.92
C ILE A 27 20.26 6.21 -15.49
N MET A 28 19.21 5.66 -14.84
CA MET A 28 17.81 5.74 -15.31
C MET A 28 17.14 7.11 -15.11
N ASN A 29 17.84 8.13 -14.61
CA ASN A 29 17.25 9.40 -14.17
C ASN A 29 16.81 10.39 -15.26
N LYS A 30 16.95 10.06 -16.54
CA LYS A 30 16.64 11.01 -17.62
C LYS A 30 15.16 11.01 -18.05
N ASN A 31 14.38 9.98 -17.67
CA ASN A 31 12.98 9.83 -18.10
C ASN A 31 12.00 9.99 -16.93
N LYS A 32 10.93 10.75 -17.14
CA LYS A 32 9.82 10.93 -16.18
C LYS A 32 9.24 9.57 -15.74
N ASP A 33 9.15 8.62 -16.66
CA ASP A 33 8.65 7.26 -16.45
C ASP A 33 9.51 6.45 -15.45
N ALA A 34 10.80 6.78 -15.34
CA ALA A 34 11.68 6.09 -14.41
C ALA A 34 11.31 6.33 -12.95
N ARG A 35 10.68 7.47 -12.64
CA ARG A 35 10.19 7.76 -11.28
C ARG A 35 8.96 6.91 -10.95
N GLU A 36 8.00 6.85 -11.86
CA GLU A 36 6.78 6.06 -11.68
C GLU A 36 7.08 4.57 -11.59
N LEU A 37 7.98 4.05 -12.44
CA LEU A 37 8.46 2.67 -12.36
C LEU A 37 9.11 2.35 -11.01
N ARG A 38 9.86 3.28 -10.41
CA ARG A 38 10.44 3.11 -9.08
C ARG A 38 9.36 3.04 -8.00
N TYR A 39 8.37 3.91 -8.06
CA TYR A 39 7.24 3.86 -7.12
C TYR A 39 6.48 2.54 -7.24
N THR A 40 6.12 2.10 -8.44
CA THR A 40 5.39 0.85 -8.66
C THR A 40 6.19 -0.36 -8.20
N SER A 41 7.47 -0.46 -8.57
CA SER A 41 8.33 -1.58 -8.17
C SER A 41 8.56 -1.64 -6.66
N CYS A 42 8.85 -0.50 -6.02
CA CYS A 42 9.02 -0.46 -4.57
C CYS A 42 7.71 -0.69 -3.82
N ARG A 43 6.56 -0.21 -4.32
CA ARG A 43 5.23 -0.53 -3.78
C ARG A 43 5.00 -2.04 -3.76
N LEU A 44 5.18 -2.71 -4.89
CA LEU A 44 5.02 -4.17 -4.99
C LEU A 44 6.00 -4.94 -4.09
N ALA A 45 7.25 -4.49 -4.02
CA ALA A 45 8.25 -5.09 -3.14
C ALA A 45 7.88 -4.93 -1.65
N LEU A 46 7.48 -3.73 -1.22
CA LEU A 46 7.05 -3.46 0.16
C LEU A 46 5.82 -4.29 0.52
N LEU A 47 4.82 -4.36 -0.36
CA LEU A 47 3.63 -5.18 -0.14
C LEU A 47 3.99 -6.66 -0.01
N SER A 48 4.89 -7.17 -0.83
CA SER A 48 5.36 -8.55 -0.76
C SER A 48 6.10 -8.84 0.55
N VAL A 49 6.93 -7.90 1.00
CA VAL A 49 7.68 -7.99 2.27
C VAL A 49 6.74 -7.95 3.46
N LEU A 50 5.81 -6.99 3.49
CA LEU A 50 4.87 -6.78 4.59
C LEU A 50 3.74 -7.82 4.66
N ARG A 51 3.47 -8.54 3.56
CA ARG A 51 2.58 -9.72 3.57
C ARG A 51 3.29 -11.00 4.06
N SER A 52 4.61 -10.95 4.28
CA SER A 52 5.38 -12.05 4.86
C SER A 52 5.71 -11.78 6.34
N TRP A 53 5.68 -12.82 7.18
CA TRP A 53 6.03 -12.71 8.60
C TRP A 53 7.48 -12.26 8.80
N THR A 54 8.43 -12.83 8.06
CA THR A 54 9.85 -12.51 8.18
C THR A 54 10.16 -11.09 7.73
N GLY A 55 9.55 -10.64 6.63
CA GLY A 55 9.69 -9.29 6.11
C GLY A 55 9.10 -8.26 7.08
N THR A 56 7.90 -8.51 7.60
CA THR A 56 7.25 -7.63 8.59
C THR A 56 8.09 -7.49 9.85
N ILE A 57 8.57 -8.60 10.42
CA ILE A 57 9.38 -8.55 11.65
C ILE A 57 10.69 -7.78 11.42
N GLU A 58 11.36 -7.97 10.27
CA GLU A 58 12.63 -7.29 10.00
C GLU A 58 12.45 -5.81 9.62
N PHE A 59 11.44 -5.49 8.80
CA PHE A 59 11.17 -4.12 8.35
C PHE A 59 10.58 -3.22 9.46
N CYS A 60 9.77 -3.82 10.34
CA CYS A 60 9.13 -3.14 11.48
C CYS A 60 9.90 -3.28 12.79
N ASN A 61 11.15 -3.77 12.76
CA ASN A 61 11.91 -4.05 13.98
C ASN A 61 12.18 -2.76 14.78
N PRO A 62 11.72 -2.64 16.03
CA PRO A 62 11.92 -1.44 16.85
C PRO A 62 13.35 -1.30 17.38
N SER A 63 14.15 -2.37 17.39
CA SER A 63 15.56 -2.34 17.83
C SER A 63 16.51 -1.83 16.76
N LYS A 64 16.02 -1.62 15.54
CA LYS A 64 16.77 -1.09 14.39
C LYS A 64 16.03 0.12 13.83
N PRO A 65 16.66 0.94 12.97
CA PRO A 65 15.93 1.93 12.19
C PRO A 65 14.84 1.23 11.35
N SER A 66 13.58 1.36 11.77
CA SER A 66 12.45 0.71 11.10
C SER A 66 12.08 1.48 9.84
N GLY A 67 12.02 0.78 8.70
CA GLY A 67 11.55 1.35 7.45
C GLY A 67 10.09 1.81 7.53
N LEU A 68 9.25 1.07 8.26
CA LEU A 68 7.85 1.46 8.49
C LEU A 68 7.76 2.76 9.28
N LYS A 69 8.57 2.89 10.34
CA LYS A 69 8.62 4.15 11.09
C LYS A 69 9.04 5.33 10.21
N ALA A 70 10.05 5.16 9.36
CA ALA A 70 10.47 6.22 8.44
C ALA A 70 9.36 6.62 7.44
N ILE A 71 8.61 5.65 6.92
CA ILE A 71 7.44 5.91 6.05
C ILE A 71 6.38 6.71 6.82
N VAL A 72 6.04 6.30 8.04
CA VAL A 72 5.05 7.02 8.87
C VAL A 72 5.53 8.42 9.22
N ASP A 73 6.80 8.58 9.60
CA ASP A 73 7.41 9.88 9.91
C ASP A 73 7.37 10.81 8.68
N THR A 74 7.44 10.26 7.47
CA THR A 74 7.34 11.03 6.22
C THR A 74 5.93 11.59 5.98
N LEU A 75 4.87 10.98 6.51
CA LEU A 75 3.50 11.53 6.42
C LEU A 75 3.39 12.91 7.10
N TYR A 76 4.20 13.19 8.10
CA TYR A 76 4.21 14.49 8.78
C TYR A 76 4.81 15.61 7.91
N LEU A 77 5.60 15.27 6.89
CA LEU A 77 6.17 16.25 5.95
C LEU A 77 5.09 16.76 5.00
N ASN A 78 5.10 18.08 4.70
CA ASN A 78 4.09 18.71 3.85
C ASN A 78 4.35 18.47 2.35
N GLN A 79 4.35 17.19 1.94
CA GLN A 79 4.57 16.75 0.56
C GLN A 79 3.40 15.89 0.09
N MET A 80 2.46 16.51 -0.62
CA MET A 80 1.18 15.88 -1.00
C MET A 80 1.35 14.64 -1.87
N GLU A 81 2.26 14.68 -2.85
CA GLU A 81 2.55 13.54 -3.74
C GLU A 81 3.01 12.30 -2.95
N VAL A 82 3.90 12.50 -1.99
CA VAL A 82 4.44 11.40 -1.17
C VAL A 82 3.39 10.92 -0.17
N ARG A 83 2.63 11.84 0.47
CA ARG A 83 1.52 11.46 1.35
C ARG A 83 0.50 10.59 0.63
N LYS A 84 0.12 10.98 -0.60
CA LYS A 84 -0.78 10.20 -1.46
C LYS A 84 -0.20 8.82 -1.76
N ALA A 85 1.06 8.73 -2.18
CA ALA A 85 1.71 7.46 -2.48
C ALA A 85 1.80 6.53 -1.25
N ILE A 86 2.01 7.08 -0.05
CA ILE A 86 2.02 6.31 1.21
C ILE A 86 0.60 5.82 1.54
N LEU A 87 -0.42 6.67 1.40
CA LEU A 87 -1.81 6.26 1.61
C LEU A 87 -2.21 5.14 0.65
N ASP A 88 -1.87 5.24 -0.64
CA ASP A 88 -2.13 4.19 -1.63
C ASP A 88 -1.49 2.85 -1.22
N LEU A 89 -0.25 2.89 -0.70
CA LEU A 89 0.43 1.71 -0.16
C LEU A 89 -0.32 1.12 1.04
N LEU A 90 -0.77 1.95 1.98
CA LEU A 90 -1.45 1.50 3.19
C LEU A 90 -2.84 0.93 2.91
N TYR A 91 -3.62 1.56 2.02
CA TYR A 91 -4.92 1.02 1.58
C TYR A 91 -4.76 -0.37 0.96
N GLU A 92 -3.79 -0.55 0.07
CA GLU A 92 -3.54 -1.84 -0.56
C GLU A 92 -2.98 -2.88 0.43
N LEU A 93 -2.11 -2.46 1.37
CA LEU A 93 -1.55 -3.35 2.38
C LEU A 93 -2.65 -3.92 3.29
N LEU A 94 -3.55 -3.06 3.75
CA LEU A 94 -4.65 -3.41 4.65
C LEU A 94 -5.84 -4.05 3.91
N ASN A 95 -5.80 -4.06 2.58
CA ASN A 95 -6.87 -4.55 1.71
C ASN A 95 -8.21 -3.86 1.99
N VAL A 96 -8.16 -2.53 2.15
CA VAL A 96 -9.32 -1.67 2.40
C VAL A 96 -9.64 -0.90 1.11
N PRO A 97 -10.93 -0.76 0.72
CA PRO A 97 -11.30 0.02 -0.45
C PRO A 97 -10.84 1.48 -0.31
N GLN A 98 -10.22 2.00 -1.37
CA GLN A 98 -9.78 3.39 -1.41
C GLN A 98 -10.89 4.28 -1.98
N PRO A 99 -11.36 5.31 -1.25
CA PRO A 99 -12.33 6.26 -1.78
C PRO A 99 -11.71 7.11 -2.91
N PRO A 100 -12.54 7.71 -3.79
CA PRO A 100 -12.05 8.68 -4.75
C PRO A 100 -11.48 9.91 -4.04
N TRP A 101 -10.53 10.57 -4.69
CA TRP A 101 -9.97 11.83 -4.19
C TRP A 101 -11.03 12.93 -4.34
N THR A 102 -11.62 13.33 -3.22
CA THR A 102 -12.63 14.37 -3.12
C THR A 102 -12.39 15.20 -1.86
N ASP A 103 -12.77 16.48 -1.90
CA ASP A 103 -12.72 17.37 -0.74
C ASP A 103 -13.99 17.25 0.13
N ASP A 104 -14.99 16.49 -0.32
CA ASP A 104 -16.22 16.21 0.43
C ASP A 104 -16.13 14.86 1.15
N TYR A 105 -16.06 14.92 2.48
CA TYR A 105 -16.04 13.75 3.34
C TYR A 105 -17.25 12.82 3.14
N THR A 106 -18.44 13.37 2.92
CA THR A 106 -19.66 12.57 2.76
C THR A 106 -19.63 11.75 1.48
N ILE A 107 -19.12 12.33 0.39
CA ILE A 107 -18.91 11.63 -0.88
C ILE A 107 -17.88 10.50 -0.70
N ALA A 108 -16.74 10.79 -0.06
CA ALA A 108 -15.72 9.78 0.20
C ALA A 108 -16.26 8.61 1.02
N LEU A 109 -17.04 8.89 2.06
CA LEU A 109 -17.60 7.86 2.94
C LEU A 109 -18.65 6.99 2.21
N GLN A 110 -19.53 7.59 1.41
CA GLN A 110 -20.55 6.86 0.67
C GLN A 110 -19.94 5.85 -0.31
N THR A 111 -18.84 6.22 -0.97
CA THR A 111 -18.20 5.36 -1.99
C THR A 111 -17.53 4.10 -1.45
N VAL A 112 -17.36 4.00 -0.13
CA VAL A 112 -16.77 2.83 0.53
C VAL A 112 -17.80 2.03 1.35
N ASP A 113 -19.09 2.33 1.19
CA ASP A 113 -20.16 1.55 1.80
C ASP A 113 -20.16 0.12 1.21
N PRO A 114 -19.93 -0.93 2.03
CA PRO A 114 -19.96 -2.31 1.54
C PRO A 114 -21.32 -2.75 0.98
N SER A 115 -22.39 -1.99 1.28
CA SER A 115 -23.75 -2.24 0.82
C SER A 115 -24.09 -1.54 -0.50
N ASP A 116 -23.17 -0.72 -1.03
CA ASP A 116 -23.42 -0.02 -2.29
C ASP A 116 -23.44 -1.00 -3.48
N PHE A 117 -24.19 -0.63 -4.52
CA PHE A 117 -24.43 -1.49 -5.66
C PHE A 117 -23.12 -1.84 -6.39
N GLN A 118 -22.96 -3.12 -6.75
CA GLN A 118 -21.82 -3.60 -7.52
C GLN A 118 -22.27 -4.25 -8.83
N ASP A 119 -21.50 -4.09 -9.91
CA ASP A 119 -21.79 -4.69 -11.22
C ASP A 119 -21.96 -6.23 -11.17
N ALA A 120 -21.32 -6.89 -10.21
CA ALA A 120 -21.47 -8.32 -9.98
C ALA A 120 -22.91 -8.73 -9.61
N TRP A 121 -23.72 -7.79 -9.11
CA TRP A 121 -25.11 -7.98 -8.69
C TRP A 121 -26.11 -7.81 -9.84
N LEU A 122 -25.65 -7.49 -11.05
CA LEU A 122 -26.51 -7.46 -12.23
C LEU A 122 -27.15 -8.83 -12.51
N LEU A 123 -28.36 -8.81 -13.08
CA LEU A 123 -29.12 -10.02 -13.44
C LEU A 123 -28.35 -10.94 -14.41
N SER A 124 -27.58 -10.35 -15.35
CA SER A 124 -26.75 -11.07 -16.31
C SER A 124 -25.56 -11.79 -15.68
N ASN A 125 -25.23 -11.46 -14.43
CA ASN A 125 -24.05 -11.93 -13.74
C ASN A 125 -24.46 -12.95 -12.68
N GLY A 126 -24.44 -12.59 -11.39
CA GLY A 126 -24.82 -13.48 -10.31
C GLY A 126 -26.02 -13.03 -9.48
N PHE A 127 -26.58 -11.85 -9.77
CA PHE A 127 -27.78 -11.31 -9.15
C PHE A 127 -27.80 -11.46 -7.62
N VAL A 128 -28.92 -11.93 -7.06
CA VAL A 128 -29.14 -12.13 -5.63
C VAL A 128 -28.09 -13.03 -4.98
N ALA A 129 -27.56 -14.03 -5.68
CA ALA A 129 -26.56 -14.93 -5.11
C ALA A 129 -25.22 -14.22 -4.86
N MET A 130 -24.83 -13.28 -5.73
CA MET A 130 -23.64 -12.47 -5.53
C MET A 130 -23.89 -11.41 -4.47
N GLU A 131 -24.98 -10.66 -4.55
CA GLU A 131 -25.37 -9.67 -3.54
C GLU A 131 -25.40 -10.28 -2.13
N GLY A 132 -26.03 -11.44 -1.97
CA GLY A 132 -26.10 -12.16 -0.70
C GLY A 132 -24.73 -12.53 -0.12
N ARG A 133 -23.71 -12.80 -0.95
CA ARG A 133 -22.34 -13.09 -0.47
C ARG A 133 -21.60 -11.86 0.07
N PHE A 134 -21.94 -10.67 -0.42
CA PHE A 134 -21.29 -9.43 0.02
C PHE A 134 -21.97 -8.84 1.25
N ILE A 135 -23.31 -8.90 1.31
CA ILE A 135 -24.10 -8.27 2.38
C ILE A 135 -24.27 -9.18 3.59
N LEU A 136 -24.52 -10.48 3.37
CA LEU A 136 -24.79 -11.39 4.48
C LEU A 136 -23.47 -11.81 5.16
N PRO A 137 -23.46 -11.91 6.50
CA PRO A 137 -22.28 -12.36 7.23
C PRO A 137 -21.98 -13.85 6.94
N SER A 138 -20.72 -14.23 7.05
CA SER A 138 -20.33 -15.64 7.00
C SER A 138 -20.97 -16.40 8.16
N LEU A 139 -21.47 -17.60 7.88
CA LEU A 139 -21.83 -18.56 8.92
C LEU A 139 -20.52 -19.10 9.51
N ALA A 140 -20.36 -19.01 10.84
CA ALA A 140 -19.18 -19.43 11.58
C ALA A 140 -18.99 -20.95 11.62
#